data_AF-A0A6I3CKB2-F1
#
_entry.id   AF-A0A6I3CKB2-F1
#
_cell.length_a   1.000
_cell.length_b   1.000
_cell.length_c   1.000
_cell.angle_alpha   90.00
_cell.angle_beta   90.00
_cell.angle_gamma   90.00
#
_symmetry.space_group_name_H-M   'P 1'
#
loop_
_entity.id
_entity.type
_entity.pdbx_description
1 polymer ?
#
loop_
_entity_poly.entity_id
_entity_poly.type
_entity_poly.pdbx_seq_one_letter_code
_entity_poly.pdbx_strand_id
1 'polypeptide(L)'
;DPRGALLRSLTEMNQMLGMIASMEAHGAPTELDLSKPEVNWWYTPTMEQHPYVLPDPTLPLTKPTDHAHDWNTDGKANVEKVVTLLADHGMTMSVANMTKPDIGMPVVKVVVPGIRHFWPRFAPGRLYEVPVKMGWRDTALTELELNPTPIFW
;
A
#
# COMPACT_ATOMS: atom_id res chain seq x y z
N ASP A 1 14.74 2.57 -4.13
CA ASP A 1 15.66 1.61 -3.49
C ASP A 1 14.81 0.52 -2.84
N PRO A 2 14.92 -0.76 -3.27
CA PRO A 2 14.16 -1.88 -2.72
C PRO A 2 14.52 -2.17 -1.26
N ARG A 3 15.75 -1.90 -0.80
CA ARG A 3 16.13 -2.05 0.61
C ARG A 3 15.40 -1.02 1.47
N GLY A 4 15.38 0.24 1.04
CA GLY A 4 14.60 1.28 1.69
C GLY A 4 13.09 0.98 1.72
N ALA A 5 12.54 0.40 0.65
CA ALA A 5 11.13 -0.01 0.61
C ALA A 5 10.82 -1.12 1.63
N LEU A 6 11.66 -2.16 1.70
CA LEU A 6 11.53 -3.24 2.69
C LEU A 6 11.69 -2.74 4.13
N LEU A 7 12.68 -1.87 4.37
CA LEU A 7 12.89 -1.29 5.69
C LEU A 7 11.63 -0.53 6.12
N ARG A 8 11.06 0.29 5.23
CA ARG A 8 9.82 1.01 5.50
C ARG A 8 8.68 0.06 5.83
N SER A 9 8.42 -0.96 5.02
CA SER A 9 7.32 -1.91 5.29
C SER A 9 7.47 -2.59 6.66
N LEU A 10 8.69 -3.00 7.03
CA LEU A 10 8.96 -3.59 8.34
C LEU A 10 8.80 -2.59 9.47
N THR A 11 9.25 -1.34 9.29
CA THR A 11 9.10 -0.31 10.33
C THR A 11 7.65 0.11 10.51
N GLU A 12 6.84 0.16 9.45
CA GLU A 12 5.40 0.42 9.55
C GLU A 12 4.70 -0.70 10.34
N MET A 13 5.04 -1.98 10.07
CA MET A 13 4.56 -3.10 10.88
C MET A 13 4.96 -2.94 12.36
N ASN A 14 6.19 -2.53 12.64
CA ASN A 14 6.64 -2.30 14.02
C ASN A 14 5.92 -1.13 14.71
N GLN A 15 5.52 -0.08 13.97
CA GLN A 15 4.71 1.00 14.53
C GLN A 15 3.35 0.49 14.99
N MET A 16 2.75 -0.44 14.25
CA MET A 16 1.48 -1.08 14.63
C MET A 16 1.62 -1.94 15.89
N LEU A 17 2.79 -2.56 16.13
CA LEU A 17 3.06 -3.30 17.38
C LEU A 17 3.07 -2.41 18.63
N GLY A 18 3.25 -1.09 18.48
CA GLY A 18 3.10 -0.15 19.60
C GLY A 18 1.72 -0.22 20.26
N MET A 19 0.69 -0.58 19.48
CA MET A 19 -0.66 -0.83 20.01
C MET A 19 -0.68 -2.06 20.94
N ILE A 20 0.08 -3.11 20.61
CA ILE A 20 0.18 -4.33 21.42
C ILE A 20 0.84 -4.03 22.77
N ALA A 21 1.94 -3.27 22.78
CA ALA A 21 2.60 -2.87 24.03
C ALA A 21 1.65 -2.05 24.93
N SER A 22 0.81 -1.19 24.34
CA SER A 22 -0.25 -0.48 25.07
C SER A 22 -1.29 -1.43 25.67
N MET A 23 -1.68 -2.49 24.94
CA MET A 23 -2.64 -3.49 25.41
C MET A 23 -2.05 -4.40 26.50
N GLU A 24 -0.76 -4.75 26.42
CA GLU A 24 -0.07 -5.50 27.47
C GLU A 24 0.06 -4.69 28.77
N ALA A 25 0.35 -3.39 28.67
CA ALA A 25 0.52 -2.52 29.83
C ALA A 25 -0.81 -2.17 30.54
N HIS A 26 -1.91 -2.06 29.79
CA HIS A 26 -3.20 -1.62 30.30
C HIS A 26 -4.25 -2.74 30.40
N GLY A 27 -3.89 -3.96 29.99
CA GLY A 27 -4.80 -5.09 29.85
C GLY A 27 -5.56 -5.05 28.53
N ALA A 28 -5.81 -6.22 27.96
CA ALA A 28 -6.69 -6.34 26.79
C ALA A 28 -8.11 -5.86 27.17
N PRO A 29 -8.84 -5.22 26.24
CA PRO A 29 -10.24 -4.88 26.47
C PRO A 29 -11.03 -6.13 26.89
N THR A 30 -11.84 -6.01 27.95
CA THR A 30 -12.70 -7.12 28.41
C THR A 30 -13.86 -7.39 27.47
N GLU A 31 -14.22 -6.40 26.64
CA GLU A 31 -15.21 -6.52 25.58
C GLU A 31 -14.59 -6.03 24.26
N LEU A 32 -14.78 -6.81 23.20
CA LEU A 32 -14.37 -6.47 21.85
C LEU A 32 -15.59 -5.99 21.06
N ASP A 33 -15.54 -4.76 20.57
CA ASP A 33 -16.52 -4.25 19.62
C ASP A 33 -16.18 -4.76 18.21
N LEU A 34 -16.60 -5.99 17.92
CA LEU A 34 -16.40 -6.64 16.62
C LEU A 34 -17.20 -5.99 15.47
N SER A 35 -18.03 -4.97 15.76
CA SER A 35 -18.65 -4.16 14.72
C SER A 35 -17.65 -3.21 14.06
N LYS A 36 -16.52 -2.92 14.74
CA LYS A 36 -15.40 -2.19 14.18
C LYS A 36 -14.55 -3.10 13.29
N PRO A 37 -14.38 -2.78 11.98
CA PRO A 37 -13.65 -3.64 11.05
C PRO A 37 -12.22 -3.98 11.49
N GLU A 38 -11.52 -3.03 12.11
CA GLU A 38 -10.16 -3.21 12.60
C GLU A 38 -10.06 -4.20 13.76
N VAL A 39 -10.98 -4.11 14.72
CA VAL A 39 -11.05 -5.04 15.85
C VAL A 39 -11.47 -6.42 15.35
N ASN A 40 -12.45 -6.48 14.43
CA ASN A 40 -12.88 -7.72 13.81
C ASN A 40 -11.70 -8.45 13.14
N TRP A 41 -10.87 -7.72 12.40
CA TRP A 41 -9.72 -8.29 11.71
C TRP A 41 -8.56 -8.70 12.60
N TRP A 42 -8.33 -8.04 13.74
CA TRP A 42 -7.25 -8.47 14.63
C TRP A 42 -7.57 -9.78 15.35
N TYR A 43 -8.85 -10.10 15.53
CA TYR A 43 -9.27 -11.20 16.39
C TYR A 43 -9.93 -12.38 15.69
N THR A 44 -10.50 -12.19 14.50
CA THR A 44 -11.33 -13.23 13.84
C THR A 44 -10.70 -13.91 12.61
N PRO A 45 -10.05 -13.21 11.66
CA PRO A 45 -9.60 -13.81 10.41
C PRO A 45 -8.36 -14.67 10.62
N THR A 46 -8.28 -15.74 9.83
CA THR A 46 -7.09 -16.60 9.78
C THR A 46 -6.38 -16.47 8.44
N MET A 47 -5.10 -16.85 8.41
CA MET A 47 -4.34 -16.91 7.15
C MET A 47 -4.93 -17.94 6.17
N GLU A 48 -5.64 -18.97 6.66
CA GLU A 48 -6.34 -19.95 5.83
C GLU A 48 -7.54 -19.34 5.09
N GLN A 49 -8.26 -18.41 5.73
CA GLN A 49 -9.37 -17.67 5.12
C GLN A 49 -8.88 -16.59 4.15
N HIS A 50 -7.67 -16.09 4.35
CA HIS A 50 -7.06 -15.01 3.58
C HIS A 50 -5.69 -15.42 3.02
N PRO A 51 -5.61 -16.46 2.15
CA PRO A 51 -4.35 -17.05 1.73
C PRO A 51 -3.42 -16.07 0.98
N TYR A 52 -3.96 -14.97 0.46
CA TYR A 52 -3.20 -13.90 -0.20
C TYR A 52 -2.27 -13.11 0.75
N VAL A 53 -2.37 -13.31 2.07
CA VAL A 53 -1.43 -12.71 3.05
C VAL A 53 -0.15 -13.54 3.21
N LEU A 54 -0.13 -14.77 2.67
CA LEU A 54 1.02 -15.65 2.67
C LEU A 54 1.75 -15.58 1.32
N PRO A 55 3.08 -15.78 1.30
CA PRO A 55 3.80 -15.90 0.05
C PRO A 55 3.37 -17.17 -0.71
N ASP A 56 3.29 -17.09 -2.03
CA ASP A 56 3.07 -18.26 -2.89
C ASP A 56 4.32 -19.17 -2.83
N PRO A 57 4.20 -20.42 -2.33
CA PRO A 57 5.35 -21.31 -2.17
C PRO A 57 5.88 -21.84 -3.51
N THR A 58 5.16 -21.64 -4.61
CA THR A 58 5.56 -22.07 -5.96
C THR A 58 6.44 -21.05 -6.68
N LEU A 59 6.47 -19.81 -6.19
CA LEU A 59 7.26 -18.73 -6.78
C LEU A 59 8.64 -18.63 -6.12
N PRO A 60 9.68 -18.22 -6.87
CA PRO A 60 10.99 -17.98 -6.30
C PRO A 60 10.97 -16.81 -5.31
N LEU A 61 11.81 -16.89 -4.28
CA LEU A 61 12.02 -15.78 -3.34
C LEU A 61 12.52 -14.54 -4.09
N THR A 62 11.80 -13.43 -3.93
CA THR A 62 12.20 -12.13 -4.47
C THR A 62 13.24 -11.47 -3.56
N LYS A 63 14.35 -11.04 -4.14
CA LYS A 63 15.47 -10.37 -3.46
C LYS A 63 15.53 -8.90 -3.87
N PRO A 64 16.12 -8.02 -3.04
CA PRO A 64 16.37 -6.64 -3.44
C PRO A 64 17.16 -6.52 -4.76
N THR A 65 18.04 -7.47 -5.04
CA THR A 65 18.83 -7.52 -6.28
C THR A 65 18.00 -7.77 -7.54
N ASP A 66 16.78 -8.28 -7.39
CA ASP A 66 15.87 -8.54 -8.51
C ASP A 66 15.17 -7.26 -8.98
N HIS A 67 15.33 -6.16 -8.23
CA HIS A 67 14.77 -4.85 -8.53
C HIS A 67 15.88 -3.84 -8.83
N ALA A 68 16.43 -3.94 -10.04
CA ALA A 68 17.40 -2.98 -10.54
C ALA A 68 16.83 -1.55 -10.50
N HIS A 69 17.66 -0.60 -10.08
CA HIS A 69 17.28 0.81 -10.04
C HIS A 69 18.49 1.72 -10.16
N ASP A 70 18.24 2.96 -10.54
CA ASP A 70 19.24 4.01 -10.70
C ASP A 70 18.95 5.24 -9.80
N TRP A 71 18.14 5.06 -8.75
CA TRP A 71 17.90 6.07 -7.72
C TRP A 71 19.21 6.55 -7.09
N ASN A 72 19.34 7.86 -6.91
CA ASN A 72 20.53 8.49 -6.33
C ASN A 72 20.14 9.41 -5.15
N THR A 73 21.08 10.20 -4.62
CA THR A 73 20.83 11.12 -3.49
C THR A 73 20.20 12.46 -3.93
N ASP A 74 20.07 12.71 -5.23
CA ASP A 74 19.39 13.88 -5.77
C ASP A 74 17.87 13.64 -5.82
N GLY A 75 17.18 14.20 -4.83
CA GLY A 75 15.72 14.07 -4.72
C GLY A 75 14.98 14.65 -5.93
N LYS A 76 15.48 15.72 -6.55
CA LYS A 76 14.85 16.32 -7.73
C LYS A 76 14.95 15.36 -8.92
N ALA A 77 16.15 14.86 -9.20
CA ALA A 77 16.36 13.91 -10.29
C ALA A 77 15.50 12.63 -10.12
N ASN A 78 15.35 12.14 -8.88
CA ASN A 78 14.49 11.00 -8.60
C ASN A 78 13.00 11.30 -8.84
N VAL A 79 12.51 12.50 -8.48
CA VAL A 79 11.13 12.91 -8.76
C VAL A 79 10.89 13.06 -10.26
N GLU A 80 11.83 13.63 -11.00
CA GLU A 80 11.74 13.76 -12.47
C GLU A 80 11.64 12.38 -13.15
N LYS A 81 12.38 11.37 -12.67
CA LYS A 81 12.23 9.98 -13.13
C LYS A 81 10.83 9.42 -12.88
N VAL A 82 10.22 9.71 -11.74
CA VAL A 82 8.84 9.30 -11.45
C VAL A 82 7.85 9.98 -12.39
N VAL A 83 8.05 11.27 -12.71
CA VAL A 83 7.22 12.00 -13.68
C VAL A 83 7.29 11.33 -15.06
N THR A 84 8.49 11.03 -15.54
CA THR A 84 8.68 10.33 -16.82
C THR A 84 8.01 8.96 -16.80
N LEU A 85 8.22 8.16 -15.75
CA LEU A 85 7.59 6.84 -15.60
C LEU A 85 6.05 6.92 -15.64
N LEU A 86 5.46 7.92 -14.99
CA LEU A 86 4.01 8.13 -15.03
C LEU A 86 3.55 8.52 -16.45
N ALA A 87 4.27 9.41 -17.12
CA ALA A 87 3.98 9.84 -18.48
C ALA A 87 4.06 8.69 -19.49
N ASP A 88 5.04 7.80 -19.37
CA ASP A 88 5.19 6.59 -20.19
C ASP A 88 4.00 5.62 -20.03
N HIS A 89 3.27 5.74 -18.92
CA HIS A 89 2.03 5.02 -18.66
C HIS A 89 0.76 5.85 -18.89
N GLY A 90 0.86 7.00 -19.57
CA GLY A 90 -0.26 7.87 -19.89
C GLY A 90 -0.87 8.58 -18.66
N MET A 91 -0.13 8.69 -17.56
CA MET A 91 -0.58 9.32 -16.33
C MET A 91 0.10 10.67 -16.14
N THR A 92 -0.64 11.65 -15.61
CA THR A 92 -0.12 12.98 -15.29
C THR A 92 -0.05 13.17 -13.79
N MET A 93 1.07 13.69 -13.29
CA MET A 93 1.24 14.06 -11.89
C MET A 93 0.94 15.54 -11.69
N SER A 94 0.06 15.86 -10.75
CA SER A 94 -0.22 17.22 -10.28
C SER A 94 0.23 17.39 -8.84
N VAL A 95 0.85 18.53 -8.52
CA VAL A 95 1.36 18.81 -7.17
C VAL A 95 0.81 20.13 -6.68
N ALA A 96 0.13 20.12 -5.53
CA ALA A 96 -0.30 21.31 -4.83
C ALA A 96 0.67 21.61 -3.68
N ASN A 97 1.24 22.82 -3.67
CA ASN A 97 2.01 23.31 -2.53
C ASN A 97 1.03 23.74 -1.42
N MET A 98 1.11 23.07 -0.28
CA MET A 98 0.28 23.30 0.91
C MET A 98 1.09 23.88 2.07
N THR A 99 2.30 24.37 1.81
CA THR A 99 3.18 24.98 2.82
C THR A 99 2.50 26.19 3.43
N LYS A 100 2.32 26.17 4.75
CA LYS A 100 1.81 27.32 5.50
C LYS A 100 2.95 28.30 5.79
N PRO A 101 2.85 29.59 5.41
CA PRO A 101 3.97 30.54 5.54
C PRO A 101 4.47 30.75 6.98
N ASP A 102 3.58 30.66 7.95
CA ASP A 102 3.86 30.80 9.39
C ASP A 102 4.55 29.58 10.01
N ILE A 103 4.38 28.38 9.42
CA ILE A 103 5.03 27.14 9.88
C ILE A 103 6.36 26.92 9.17
N GLY A 104 6.44 27.25 7.87
CA GLY A 104 7.65 27.11 7.06
C GLY A 104 8.04 25.66 6.67
N MET A 105 7.42 24.63 7.27
CA MET A 105 7.63 23.24 6.90
C MET A 105 7.02 22.93 5.51
N PRO A 106 7.80 22.43 4.53
CA PRO A 106 7.28 22.09 3.22
C PRO A 106 6.22 20.99 3.29
N VAL A 107 5.02 21.26 2.75
CA VAL A 107 3.94 20.27 2.63
C VAL A 107 3.41 20.31 1.21
N VAL A 108 3.25 19.15 0.59
CA VAL A 108 2.66 19.03 -0.75
C VAL A 108 1.60 17.93 -0.78
N LYS A 109 0.61 18.11 -1.65
CA LYS A 109 -0.33 17.06 -2.04
C LYS A 109 -0.07 16.68 -3.48
N VAL A 110 0.31 15.42 -3.70
CA VAL A 110 0.50 14.84 -5.03
C VAL A 110 -0.76 14.10 -5.44
N VAL A 111 -1.24 14.35 -6.66
CA VAL A 111 -2.40 13.69 -7.25
C VAL A 111 -2.02 13.13 -8.60
N VAL A 112 -2.29 11.85 -8.81
CA VAL A 112 -2.12 11.17 -10.11
C VAL A 112 -3.45 10.48 -10.46
N PRO A 113 -4.28 11.09 -11.33
CA PRO A 113 -5.52 10.48 -11.75
C PRO A 113 -5.30 9.08 -12.35
N GLY A 114 -6.12 8.12 -11.92
CA GLY A 114 -6.03 6.73 -12.36
C GLY A 114 -5.31 5.79 -11.39
N ILE A 115 -4.33 6.27 -10.60
CA ILE A 115 -3.71 5.46 -9.53
C ILE A 115 -4.77 5.08 -8.48
N ARG A 116 -4.69 3.86 -7.98
CA ARG A 116 -5.68 3.29 -7.06
C ARG A 116 -5.27 3.54 -5.62
N HIS A 117 -6.22 4.03 -4.83
CA HIS A 117 -6.13 3.96 -3.38
C HIS A 117 -6.39 2.50 -2.94
N PHE A 118 -5.87 2.09 -1.80
CA PHE A 118 -6.15 0.77 -1.21
C PHE A 118 -7.53 0.67 -0.53
N TRP A 119 -8.31 1.75 -0.54
CA TRP A 119 -9.69 1.76 -0.03
C TRP A 119 -10.65 1.23 -1.09
N PRO A 120 -11.83 0.72 -0.70
CA PRO A 120 -12.79 0.09 -1.61
C PRO A 120 -13.41 1.10 -2.59
N ARG A 121 -12.68 1.40 -3.66
CA ARG A 121 -13.09 2.24 -4.78
C ARG A 121 -13.00 1.39 -6.05
N PHE A 122 -14.14 0.86 -6.48
CA PHE A 122 -14.21 -0.21 -7.48
C PHE A 122 -14.54 0.26 -8.90
N ALA A 123 -14.41 1.56 -9.17
CA ALA A 123 -14.60 2.07 -10.54
C ALA A 123 -13.66 1.36 -11.54
N PRO A 124 -14.06 1.19 -12.82
CA PRO A 124 -13.21 0.60 -13.85
C PRO A 124 -11.80 1.23 -13.97
N GLY A 125 -10.89 0.53 -14.64
CA GLY A 125 -9.52 0.98 -14.90
C GLY A 125 -8.46 0.08 -14.26
N ARG A 126 -7.38 0.70 -13.78
CA ARG A 126 -6.16 0.01 -13.31
C ARG A 126 -6.38 -1.12 -12.30
N LEU A 127 -7.42 -1.05 -11.47
CA LEU A 127 -7.74 -2.11 -10.49
C LEU A 127 -8.00 -3.47 -11.18
N TYR A 128 -8.61 -3.45 -12.36
CA TYR A 128 -8.97 -4.64 -13.13
C TYR A 128 -7.97 -4.93 -14.26
N GLU A 129 -7.42 -3.88 -14.88
CA GLU A 129 -6.58 -3.98 -16.08
C GLU A 129 -5.13 -4.37 -15.77
N VAL A 130 -4.56 -3.86 -14.66
CA VAL A 130 -3.13 -4.07 -14.34
C VAL A 130 -2.81 -5.54 -14.03
N PRO A 131 -3.60 -6.27 -13.22
CA PRO A 131 -3.32 -7.69 -12.98
C PRO A 131 -3.24 -8.53 -14.25
N VAL A 132 -4.08 -8.25 -15.25
CA VAL A 132 -4.05 -8.93 -16.56
C VAL A 132 -2.82 -8.52 -17.36
N LYS A 133 -2.54 -7.22 -17.46
CA LYS A 133 -1.38 -6.70 -18.19
C LYS A 133 -0.04 -7.22 -17.63
N MET A 134 0.02 -7.47 -16.33
CA MET A 134 1.19 -8.02 -15.64
C MET A 134 1.28 -9.55 -15.70
N GLY A 135 0.29 -10.24 -16.29
CA GLY A 135 0.24 -11.70 -16.37
C GLY A 135 -0.05 -12.38 -15.03
N TRP A 136 -0.56 -11.65 -14.03
CA TRP A 136 -0.99 -12.24 -12.76
C TRP A 136 -2.32 -12.97 -12.88
N ARG A 137 -3.11 -12.63 -13.91
CA ARG A 137 -4.38 -13.27 -14.24
C ARG A 137 -4.57 -13.31 -15.76
N ASP A 138 -5.22 -14.35 -16.25
CA ASP A 138 -5.60 -14.43 -17.66
C ASP A 138 -6.77 -13.49 -18.00
N THR A 139 -7.67 -13.25 -17.04
CA THR A 139 -8.86 -12.40 -17.20
C THR A 139 -9.05 -11.46 -16.02
N ALA A 140 -9.67 -10.31 -16.31
CA ALA A 140 -10.04 -9.34 -15.30
C ALA A 140 -11.15 -9.90 -14.40
N LEU A 141 -11.05 -9.61 -13.10
CA LEU A 141 -12.14 -9.89 -12.16
C LEU A 141 -13.34 -8.96 -12.44
N THR A 142 -14.52 -9.42 -12.05
CA THR A 142 -15.70 -8.59 -11.86
C THR A 142 -15.64 -7.89 -10.50
N GLU A 143 -16.46 -6.87 -10.30
CA GLU A 143 -16.55 -6.16 -9.01
C GLU A 143 -16.96 -7.09 -7.86
N LEU A 144 -17.82 -8.09 -8.13
CA LEU A 144 -18.28 -9.05 -7.12
C LEU A 144 -17.20 -10.06 -6.69
N GLU A 145 -16.15 -10.22 -7.49
CA GLU A 145 -15.03 -11.12 -7.18
C GLU A 145 -13.89 -10.40 -6.45
N LEU A 146 -13.97 -9.08 -6.26
CA LEU A 146 -12.99 -8.34 -5.49
C LEU A 146 -13.05 -8.72 -4.01
N ASN A 147 -11.94 -8.48 -3.30
CA ASN A 147 -11.87 -8.74 -1.87
C ASN A 147 -12.99 -7.98 -1.13
N PRO A 148 -13.93 -8.69 -0.47
CA PRO A 148 -15.04 -8.05 0.22
C PRO A 148 -14.59 -7.38 1.53
N THR A 149 -13.39 -7.70 2.01
CA THR A 149 -12.81 -7.15 3.23
C THR A 149 -12.00 -5.89 2.91
N PRO A 150 -12.44 -4.69 3.32
CA PRO A 150 -11.66 -3.47 3.15
C PRO A 150 -10.37 -3.54 3.97
N ILE A 151 -9.32 -2.88 3.49
CA ILE A 151 -8.11 -2.64 4.28
C ILE A 151 -8.37 -1.48 5.25
N PHE A 152 -8.04 -1.70 6.53
CA PHE A 152 -7.99 -0.70 7.60
C PHE A 152 -6.58 -0.76 8.21
N TRP A 153 -5.90 0.40 8.28
CA TRP A 153 -4.64 0.62 8.97
C TRP A 153 -4.72 1.96 9.67
#